data_AF-A0A3G6ZKJ6-F1
#
_entry.id   AF-A0A3G6ZKJ6-F1
#
_cell.length_a   1.000
_cell.length_b   1.000
_cell.length_c   1.000
_cell.angle_alpha   90.00
_cell.angle_beta   90.00
_cell.angle_gamma   90.00
#
_symmetry.space_group_name_H-M   'P 1'
#
loop_
_entity.id
_entity.type
_entity.pdbx_description
1 polymer ?
#
loop_
_entity_poly.entity_id
_entity_poly.type
_entity_poly.pdbx_seq_one_letter_code
_entity_poly.pdbx_strand_id
1 'polypeptide(L)' 'MREATIAGYLLLVCGAVAMTTLPRVRPHGFASATSVLDDTLASMPARITVITFWWWLGWHFLIGS' A
#
# COMPACT_ATOMS: atom_id res chain seq x y z
N MET A 1 10.56 20.32 -1.76
CA MET A 1 10.58 19.17 -2.67
C MET A 1 11.39 17.99 -2.13
N ARG A 2 12.69 18.14 -1.85
CA ARG A 2 13.55 17.07 -1.27
C ARG A 2 12.98 16.40 0.00
N GLU A 3 12.50 17.19 0.94
CA GLU A 3 11.88 16.72 2.20
C GLU A 3 10.68 15.80 1.97
N ALA A 4 9.79 16.17 1.03
CA ALA A 4 8.60 15.39 0.70
C ALA A 4 8.95 14.05 0.02
N THR A 5 9.97 14.06 -0.86
CA THR A 5 10.48 12.83 -1.49
C THR A 5 11.08 11.89 -0.45
N ILE A 6 11.88 12.41 0.48
CA ILE A 6 12.50 11.62 1.55
C ILE A 6 11.43 11.05 2.48
N ALA A 7 10.44 11.86 2.87
CA ALA A 7 9.32 11.40 3.70
C ALA A 7 8.51 10.30 3.00
N GLY A 8 8.23 10.44 1.69
CA GLY A 8 7.56 9.41 0.90
C GLY A 8 8.33 8.09 0.84
N TYR A 9 9.64 8.16 0.58
CA TYR A 9 10.50 6.96 0.58
C TYR A 9 10.60 6.30 1.95
N LEU A 10 10.75 7.08 3.02
CA LEU A 10 10.76 6.54 4.39
C LEU A 10 9.44 5.86 4.74
N LEU A 11 8.31 6.44 4.33
CA LEU A 11 6.99 5.86 4.58
C LEU A 11 6.80 4.54 3.84
N LEU A 12 7.29 4.44 2.59
CA LEU A 12 7.31 3.18 1.83
C LEU A 12 8.19 2.12 2.48
N VAL A 13 9.40 2.48 2.91
CA VAL A 13 10.33 1.55 3.59
C VAL A 13 9.75 1.09 4.92
N CYS A 14 9.20 2.00 5.73
CA CYS A 14 8.54 1.66 6.98
C CYS A 14 7.33 0.74 6.74
N GLY A 15 6.52 1.00 5.71
CA GLY A 15 5.40 0.14 5.31
C GLY A 15 5.85 -1.27 4.92
N ALA A 16 6.92 -1.38 4.12
CA ALA A 16 7.48 -2.66 3.69
C ALA A 16 8.07 -3.45 4.87
N VAL A 17 8.82 -2.79 5.77
CA VAL A 17 9.38 -3.42 6.98
C VAL A 17 8.25 -3.87 7.89
N ALA A 18 7.24 -3.04 8.11
CA ALA A 18 6.07 -3.39 8.92
C ALA A 18 5.35 -4.62 8.33
N MET A 19 5.02 -4.61 7.03
CA MET A 19 4.35 -5.71 6.35
C MET A 19 5.14 -7.03 6.37
N THR A 20 6.48 -6.97 6.40
CA THR A 20 7.32 -8.18 6.45
C THR A 20 7.60 -8.68 7.86
N THR A 21 7.63 -7.79 8.86
CA THR A 21 7.94 -8.14 10.25
C THR A 21 6.70 -8.47 11.08
N LEU A 22 5.57 -7.78 10.88
CA LEU A 22 4.32 -8.02 11.62
C LEU A 22 3.82 -9.47 11.52
N PRO A 23 3.78 -10.11 10.33
CA PRO A 23 3.35 -11.50 10.21
C PRO A 23 4.33 -12.49 10.87
N ARG A 24 5.63 -12.15 10.93
CA ARG A 24 6.67 -12.99 11.56
C ARG A 24 6.62 -12.92 13.08
N VAL A 25 6.27 -11.76 13.64
CA VAL A 25 6.24 -11.54 15.09
C VAL A 25 4.86 -11.89 15.69
N ARG A 26 3.77 -11.79 14.92
CA ARG A 26 2.40 -12.12 15.37
C ARG A 26 1.65 -13.04 14.38
N PRO A 27 2.04 -14.32 14.28
CA PRO A 27 1.48 -15.28 13.33
C PRO A 27 0.01 -15.65 13.56
N HIS A 28 -0.59 -15.32 14.71
CA HIS A 28 -1.98 -15.67 15.04
C HIS A 28 -2.98 -14.51 14.89
N GLY A 29 -2.51 -13.29 14.60
CA GLY A 29 -3.37 -12.10 14.47
C GLY A 29 -3.20 -11.31 13.18
N PHE A 30 -2.10 -11.54 12.46
CA PHE A 30 -1.83 -10.89 11.17
C PHE A 30 -1.69 -11.96 10.10
N ALA A 31 -2.69 -12.03 9.22
CA ALA A 31 -2.57 -12.76 7.97
C ALA A 31 -1.40 -12.16 7.17
N SER A 32 -0.68 -13.01 6.44
CA SER A 32 0.47 -12.55 5.65
C SER A 32 0.04 -11.44 4.70
N ALA A 33 0.91 -10.45 4.46
CA ALA A 33 0.59 -9.35 3.54
C ALA A 33 0.13 -9.88 2.17
N THR A 34 0.70 -11.01 1.72
CA THR A 34 0.31 -11.71 0.50
C THR A 34 -1.12 -12.27 0.57
N SER A 35 -1.50 -12.94 1.65
CA SER A 35 -2.85 -13.50 1.79
C SER A 35 -3.93 -12.43 1.91
N VAL A 36 -3.66 -11.31 2.60
CA VAL A 36 -4.60 -10.18 2.67
C VAL A 36 -4.75 -9.53 1.29
N LEU A 37 -3.66 -9.39 0.55
CA LEU A 37 -3.68 -8.84 -0.79
C LEU A 37 -4.44 -9.77 -1.75
N ASP A 38 -4.23 -11.09 -1.67
CA ASP A 38 -4.96 -12.08 -2.45
C ASP A 38 -6.46 -12.06 -2.15
N ASP A 39 -6.86 -12.02 -0.87
CA ASP A 39 -8.29 -11.90 -0.48
C ASP A 39 -8.91 -10.59 -0.95
N THR A 40 -8.17 -9.49 -0.81
CA THR A 40 -8.63 -8.17 -1.27
C THR A 40 -8.83 -8.20 -2.78
N LEU A 41 -7.83 -8.67 -3.54
CA LEU A 41 -7.87 -8.79 -4.99
C LEU A 41 -8.75 -9.94 -5.49
N ALA A 42 -9.23 -10.85 -4.63
CA ALA A 42 -10.25 -11.82 -5.01
C ALA A 42 -11.61 -11.16 -5.24
N SER A 43 -11.84 -9.99 -4.64
CA SER A 43 -13.08 -9.25 -4.79
C SER A 43 -13.01 -8.22 -5.94
N MET A 44 -13.94 -8.32 -6.90
CA MET A 44 -14.11 -7.32 -7.96
C MET A 44 -14.27 -5.89 -7.41
N PRO A 45 -15.06 -5.64 -6.34
CA PRO A 45 -15.22 -4.30 -5.78
C PRO A 45 -13.89 -3.71 -5.30
N ALA A 46 -13.07 -4.47 -4.58
CA ALA A 46 -11.80 -3.95 -4.10
C ALA A 46 -10.80 -3.71 -5.23
N ARG A 47 -10.79 -4.54 -6.29
CA ARG A 47 -10.01 -4.24 -7.51
C ARG A 47 -10.39 -2.89 -8.10
N ILE A 48 -11.68 -2.62 -8.24
CA ILE A 48 -12.18 -1.36 -8.77
C ILE A 48 -11.80 -0.19 -7.85
N THR A 49 -11.90 -0.36 -6.54
CA THR A 49 -11.47 0.66 -5.57
C THR A 49 -9.97 0.95 -5.68
N VAL A 50 -9.13 -0.08 -5.78
CA VAL A 50 -7.67 0.09 -5.93
C VAL A 50 -7.33 0.81 -7.24
N ILE A 51 -7.93 0.40 -8.36
CA ILE A 51 -7.71 1.03 -9.66
C ILE A 51 -8.20 2.49 -9.65
N THR A 52 -9.38 2.76 -9.10
CA THR A 52 -9.96 4.11 -9.00
C THR A 52 -9.11 5.01 -8.10
N PHE A 53 -8.63 4.48 -6.98
CA PHE A 53 -7.76 5.21 -6.05
C PHE A 53 -6.42 5.53 -6.71
N TRP A 54 -5.81 4.56 -7.40
CA TRP A 54 -4.57 4.75 -8.14
C TRP A 54 -4.74 5.77 -9.27
N TRP A 55 -5.84 5.68 -10.02
CA TRP A 55 -6.21 6.62 -11.06
C TRP A 55 -6.35 8.04 -10.49
N TRP A 56 -7.14 8.20 -9.42
CA TRP A 56 -7.35 9.47 -8.72
C TRP A 56 -6.02 10.09 -8.25
N LEU A 57 -5.16 9.28 -7.63
CA LEU A 57 -3.83 9.72 -7.20
C LEU A 57 -2.97 10.16 -8.40
N GLY A 58 -3.00 9.37 -9.48
CA GLY A 58 -2.31 9.68 -10.73
C GLY A 58 -2.67 11.06 -11.26
N TRP A 59 -3.96 11.38 -11.42
CA TRP A 59 -4.39 12.68 -11.92
C TRP A 59 -4.03 13.83 -10.99
N HIS A 60 -4.16 13.67 -9.68
CA HIS A 60 -3.80 14.71 -8.72
C HIS A 60 -2.29 15.02 -8.71
N PHE A 61 -1.43 14.02 -8.92
CA PHE A 61 0.02 14.22 -8.99
C PHE A 61 0.52 14.64 -10.39
N LEU A 62 -0.13 14.19 -11.48
CA LEU A 62 0.21 14.57 -12.86
C LEU A 62 -0.27 15.96 -13.26
N ILE A 63 -1.38 16.44 -12.69
CA ILE A 63 -1.94 17.77 -12.98
C ILE A 63 -1.34 18.84 -12.05
N GLY A 64 -0.68 18.43 -10.96
CA GLY A 64 0.00 19.34 -10.02
C GLY A 64 1.47 19.66 -10.37
N SER A 65 1.98 19.24 -11.53
CA SER A 65 3.33 19.53 -12.02
C SER A 65 3.41 20.76 -12.91
#